data_AF-A0A6V7HPB4-F1
#
_entry.id   AF-A0A6V7HPB4-F1
#
_cell.length_a   1.000
_cell.length_b   1.000
_cell.length_c   1.000
_cell.angle_alpha   90.00
_cell.angle_beta   90.00
_cell.angle_gamma   90.00
#
_symmetry.space_group_name_H-M   'P 1'
#
loop_
_entity.id
_entity.type
_entity.pdbx_description
1 polymer ?
#
loop_
_entity_poly.entity_id
_entity_poly.type
_entity_poly.pdbx_seq_one_letter_code
_entity_poly.pdbx_strand_id
1 'polypeptide(L)'
;RTLICNLLGLLSDDIFYENLKRKLEERLNSEERVQAIEDLGLLKEDPVLKLNTPLDTLTHYLSKKLIYGRNERDLIVLRHDIGILWPDNRREERGINLVIYGDTQGHSAMSKTVGYPAALAVKMILD
;
A
#
# COMPACT_ATOMS: atom_id res chain seq x y z
N ARG A 1 0.80 14.63 -14.92
CA ARG A 1 -0.39 15.37 -15.41
C ARG A 1 -1.07 14.75 -16.65
N THR A 2 -0.41 14.69 -17.82
CA THR A 2 -1.02 14.23 -19.10
C THR A 2 -1.77 12.90 -19.03
N LEU A 3 -1.24 11.90 -18.29
CA LEU A 3 -1.92 10.62 -18.10
C LEU A 3 -3.31 10.78 -17.46
N ILE A 4 -3.44 11.64 -16.44
CA ILE A 4 -4.70 11.89 -15.74
C ILE A 4 -5.68 12.64 -16.66
N CYS A 5 -5.19 13.62 -17.43
CA CYS A 5 -5.99 14.29 -18.46
C CYS A 5 -6.56 13.29 -19.48
N ASN A 6 -5.71 12.41 -20.01
CA ASN A 6 -6.13 11.37 -20.94
C ASN A 6 -7.16 10.42 -20.34
N LEU A 7 -6.96 9.98 -19.10
CA LEU A 7 -7.91 9.11 -18.40
C LEU A 7 -9.27 9.79 -18.21
N LEU A 8 -9.31 11.11 -18.00
CA LEU A 8 -10.51 11.93 -17.89
C LEU A 8 -11.16 12.29 -19.24
N GLY A 9 -10.60 11.83 -20.36
CA GLY A 9 -11.09 12.19 -21.70
C GLY A 9 -10.88 13.67 -22.05
N LEU A 10 -9.89 14.31 -21.42
CA LEU A 10 -9.51 15.69 -21.72
C LEU A 10 -8.55 15.70 -22.90
N LEU A 11 -8.87 16.48 -23.94
CA LEU A 11 -8.12 16.55 -25.19
C LEU A 11 -6.91 17.48 -25.13
N SER A 12 -6.78 18.32 -24.10
CA SER A 12 -5.68 19.27 -23.95
C SER A 12 -5.05 19.22 -22.56
N ASP A 13 -3.72 19.31 -22.53
CA ASP A 13 -2.93 19.46 -21.30
C ASP A 13 -3.03 20.89 -20.73
N ASP A 14 -3.62 21.84 -21.49
CA ASP A 14 -3.88 23.25 -21.13
C ASP A 14 -5.12 23.46 -20.23
N ILE A 15 -5.64 22.41 -19.60
CA ILE A 15 -6.72 22.59 -18.61
C ILE A 15 -6.17 23.33 -17.39
N PHE A 16 -6.87 24.37 -16.93
CA PHE A 16 -6.49 25.03 -15.67
C PHE A 16 -6.50 24.04 -14.50
N TYR A 17 -5.55 24.16 -13.57
CA TYR A 17 -5.36 23.19 -12.48
C TYR A 17 -6.63 22.95 -11.65
N GLU A 18 -7.36 24.01 -11.31
CA GLU A 18 -8.64 23.93 -10.58
C GLU A 18 -9.73 23.20 -11.38
N ASN A 19 -9.77 23.39 -12.71
CA ASN A 19 -10.73 22.67 -13.55
C ASN A 19 -10.40 21.17 -13.62
N LEU A 20 -9.11 20.80 -13.57
CA LEU A 20 -8.69 19.41 -13.48
C LEU A 20 -9.11 18.80 -12.15
N LYS A 21 -8.90 19.50 -11.03
CA LYS A 21 -9.36 19.07 -9.70
C LYS A 21 -10.87 18.85 -9.66
N ARG A 22 -11.65 19.84 -10.12
CA ARG A 22 -13.11 19.72 -10.17
C ARG A 22 -13.58 18.51 -10.98
N LYS A 23 -12.96 18.25 -12.14
CA LYS A 23 -13.29 17.07 -12.94
C LYS A 23 -12.90 15.75 -12.26
N LEU A 24 -11.82 15.73 -11.48
CA LEU A 24 -11.47 14.58 -10.66
C LEU A 24 -12.50 14.38 -9.55
N GLU A 25 -12.94 15.45 -8.90
CA GLU A 25 -13.94 15.42 -7.84
C GLU A 25 -15.28 14.88 -8.37
N GLU A 26 -15.75 15.40 -9.52
CA GLU A 26 -16.94 14.91 -10.22
C GLU A 26 -16.87 13.40 -10.51
N ARG A 27 -15.69 12.89 -10.89
CA ARG A 27 -15.50 11.48 -11.22
C ARG A 27 -15.35 10.57 -10.01
N LEU A 28 -14.65 11.04 -8.98
CA LEU A 28 -14.29 10.25 -7.79
C LEU A 28 -15.36 10.34 -6.69
N ASN A 29 -16.23 11.35 -6.78
CA ASN A 29 -17.28 11.70 -5.83
C ASN A 29 -16.76 11.76 -4.39
N SER A 30 -15.56 12.31 -4.22
CA SER A 30 -14.85 12.37 -2.94
C SER A 30 -13.67 13.34 -3.02
N GLU A 31 -13.74 14.41 -2.25
CA GLU A 31 -12.66 15.40 -2.10
C GLU A 31 -11.40 14.76 -1.51
N GLU A 32 -11.54 13.86 -0.52
CA GLU A 32 -10.42 13.13 0.09
C GLU A 32 -9.60 12.33 -0.94
N ARG A 33 -10.27 11.70 -1.91
CA ARG A 33 -9.58 10.95 -2.98
C ARG A 33 -8.85 11.87 -3.95
N VAL A 34 -9.40 13.04 -4.23
CA VAL A 34 -8.74 14.07 -5.05
C VAL A 34 -7.48 14.57 -4.35
N GLN A 35 -7.59 14.87 -3.04
CA GLN A 35 -6.46 15.30 -2.24
C GLN A 35 -5.36 14.21 -2.19
N ALA A 36 -5.72 12.94 -2.02
CA ALA A 36 -4.75 11.85 -2.05
C ALA A 36 -3.99 11.76 -3.39
N ILE A 37 -4.66 11.96 -4.52
CA ILE A 37 -4.03 11.98 -5.86
C ILE A 37 -3.06 13.16 -5.99
N GLU A 38 -3.42 14.32 -5.44
CA GLU A 38 -2.59 15.51 -5.40
C GLU A 38 -1.36 15.34 -4.49
N ASP A 39 -1.53 14.79 -3.29
CA ASP A 39 -0.45 14.51 -2.33
C ASP A 39 0.55 13.48 -2.90
N LEU A 40 0.01 12.47 -3.60
CA LEU A 40 0.80 11.54 -4.40
C LEU A 40 1.51 12.21 -5.57
N GLY A 41 1.23 13.48 -5.88
CA GLY A 41 1.95 14.28 -6.87
C GLY A 41 1.60 13.94 -8.32
N LEU A 42 0.51 13.20 -8.55
CA LEU A 42 0.14 12.69 -9.88
C LEU A 42 -0.35 13.80 -10.83
N LEU A 43 -0.74 14.93 -10.27
CA LEU A 43 -1.18 16.12 -11.00
C LEU A 43 -0.03 17.04 -11.41
N LYS A 44 1.19 16.81 -10.92
CA LYS A 44 2.37 17.60 -11.29
C LYS A 44 2.80 17.35 -12.73
N GLU A 45 3.57 18.28 -13.27
CA GLU A 45 4.16 18.22 -14.62
C GLU A 45 5.50 17.48 -14.66
N ASP A 46 5.92 16.90 -13.53
CA ASP A 46 7.14 16.13 -13.43
C ASP A 46 7.14 14.99 -14.48
N PRO A 47 8.26 14.79 -15.20
CA PRO A 47 8.37 13.71 -16.16
C PRO A 47 8.27 12.36 -15.45
N VAL A 48 7.45 11.46 -16.00
CA VAL A 48 7.31 10.08 -15.50
C VAL A 48 8.09 9.11 -16.39
N LEU A 49 8.75 8.13 -15.77
CA LEU A 49 9.39 7.05 -16.50
C LEU A 49 8.31 6.13 -17.07
N LYS A 50 8.13 6.13 -18.40
CA LYS A 50 7.21 5.23 -19.08
C LYS A 50 7.76 3.81 -19.06
N LEU A 51 7.02 2.89 -18.45
CA LEU A 51 7.28 1.45 -18.47
C LEU A 51 6.25 0.72 -19.35
N ASN A 52 6.29 -0.62 -19.37
CA ASN A 52 5.51 -1.46 -20.28
C ASN A 52 4.01 -1.15 -20.23
N THR A 53 3.46 -0.96 -19.04
CA THR A 53 2.05 -0.59 -18.83
C THR A 53 1.92 0.67 -17.96
N PRO A 54 0.75 1.37 -17.99
CA PRO A 54 0.46 2.44 -17.05
C PRO A 54 0.54 1.99 -15.58
N LEU A 55 0.19 0.72 -15.30
CA LEU A 55 0.29 0.13 -13.96
C LEU A 55 1.76 -0.03 -13.54
N ASP A 56 2.64 -0.51 -14.42
CA ASP A 56 4.07 -0.61 -14.12
C ASP A 56 4.67 0.77 -13.86
N THR A 57 4.30 1.75 -14.70
CA THR A 57 4.73 3.14 -14.57
C THR A 57 4.32 3.72 -13.21
N LEU A 58 3.07 3.51 -12.81
CA LEU A 58 2.56 3.96 -11.51
C LEU A 58 3.24 3.22 -10.35
N THR A 59 3.40 1.90 -10.47
CA THR A 59 4.05 1.06 -9.44
C THR A 59 5.49 1.53 -9.20
N HIS A 60 6.23 1.80 -10.28
CA HIS A 60 7.59 2.31 -10.20
C HIS A 60 7.66 3.72 -9.61
N TYR A 61 6.72 4.60 -9.94
CA TYR A 61 6.65 5.93 -9.36
C TYR A 61 6.38 5.87 -7.85
N LEU A 62 5.38 5.08 -7.44
CA LEU A 62 4.99 4.94 -6.04
C LEU A 62 6.04 4.24 -5.19
N SER A 63 6.74 3.23 -5.73
CA SER A 63 7.79 2.52 -4.98
C SER A 63 8.97 3.42 -4.61
N LYS A 64 9.24 4.46 -5.39
CA LYS A 64 10.24 5.49 -5.07
C LYS A 64 9.72 6.53 -4.10
N LYS A 65 8.44 6.91 -4.22
CA LYS A 65 7.83 7.98 -3.42
C LYS A 65 7.42 7.54 -2.01
N LEU A 66 6.98 6.29 -1.86
CA LEU A 66 6.45 5.72 -0.62
C LEU A 66 7.40 4.68 0.00
N ILE A 67 8.71 4.85 -0.23
CA ILE A 67 9.74 4.02 0.40
C ILE A 67 9.96 4.43 1.84
N TYR A 68 10.23 3.46 2.72
CA TYR A 68 10.62 3.74 4.10
C TYR A 68 11.89 4.61 4.18
N GLY A 69 11.84 5.64 5.03
CA GLY A 69 12.98 6.47 5.39
C GLY A 69 13.94 5.82 6.39
N ARG A 70 15.13 6.42 6.58
CA ARG A 70 16.23 5.87 7.39
C ARG A 70 15.87 5.53 8.85
N ASN A 71 14.89 6.21 9.44
CA ASN A 71 14.50 6.03 10.85
C ASN A 71 13.03 5.58 10.99
N GLU A 72 12.41 5.18 9.88
CA GLU A 72 11.07 4.61 9.91
C GLU A 72 11.14 3.11 10.18
N ARG A 73 10.03 2.55 10.65
CA ARG A 73 9.88 1.12 10.89
C ARG A 73 8.53 0.66 10.40
N ASP A 74 8.47 -0.56 9.90
CA ASP A 74 7.21 -1.22 9.56
C ASP A 74 6.57 -1.88 10.79
N LEU A 75 5.33 -2.34 10.60
CA LEU A 75 4.53 -3.01 11.61
C LEU A 75 3.78 -4.17 10.95
N ILE A 76 3.83 -5.34 11.57
CA ILE A 76 2.96 -6.47 11.25
C ILE A 76 1.94 -6.62 12.36
N VAL A 77 0.66 -6.68 11.98
CA VAL A 77 -0.46 -7.03 12.85
C VAL A 77 -1.18 -8.22 12.22
N LEU A 78 -1.24 -9.33 12.94
CA LEU A 78 -2.02 -10.52 12.58
C LEU A 78 -2.98 -10.83 13.71
N ARG A 79 -4.23 -11.10 13.36
CA ARG A 79 -5.28 -11.48 14.30
C ARG A 79 -6.04 -12.69 13.76
N HIS A 80 -6.14 -13.72 14.57
CA HIS A 80 -7.12 -14.78 14.40
C HIS A 80 -8.26 -14.55 15.38
N ASP A 81 -9.50 -14.59 14.90
CA ASP A 81 -10.70 -14.63 15.72
C ASP A 81 -11.32 -16.02 15.57
N ILE A 82 -11.37 -16.76 16.69
CA ILE A 82 -11.74 -18.17 16.72
C ILE A 82 -12.99 -18.34 17.57
N GLY A 83 -14.07 -18.81 16.96
CA GLY A 83 -15.24 -19.30 17.66
C GLY A 83 -15.06 -20.77 18.06
N ILE A 84 -15.26 -21.08 19.34
CA ILE A 84 -15.10 -22.41 19.92
C ILE A 84 -16.45 -22.87 20.47
N LEU A 85 -16.91 -24.04 20.01
CA LEU A 85 -17.99 -24.79 20.62
C LEU A 85 -17.38 -25.95 21.41
N TRP A 86 -17.53 -25.89 22.72
CA TRP A 86 -17.04 -26.92 23.63
C TRP A 86 -18.01 -28.11 23.71
N PRO A 87 -17.55 -29.32 24.09
CA PRO A 87 -18.41 -30.50 24.21
C PRO A 87 -19.58 -30.36 25.20
N ASP A 88 -19.47 -29.45 26.17
CA ASP A 88 -20.51 -29.09 27.13
C ASP A 88 -21.53 -28.06 26.57
N ASN A 89 -21.50 -27.80 25.26
CA ASN A 89 -22.27 -26.78 24.53
C ASN A 89 -21.92 -25.32 24.89
N ARG A 90 -20.86 -25.06 25.66
CA ARG A 90 -20.39 -23.70 25.91
C ARG A 90 -19.81 -23.10 24.63
N ARG A 91 -20.09 -21.82 24.39
CA ARG A 91 -19.49 -21.03 23.31
C ARG A 91 -18.44 -20.09 23.87
N GLU A 92 -17.29 -20.04 23.24
CA GLU A 92 -16.20 -19.12 23.56
C GLU A 92 -15.73 -18.45 22.27
N GLU A 93 -15.44 -17.16 22.34
CA GLU A 93 -14.71 -16.44 21.29
C GLU A 93 -13.29 -16.15 21.81
N ARG A 94 -12.29 -16.52 21.01
CA ARG A 94 -10.88 -16.36 21.35
C ARG A 94 -10.15 -15.62 20.25
N GLY A 95 -9.51 -14.51 20.61
CA GLY A 95 -8.58 -13.78 19.75
C GLY A 95 -7.14 -14.25 19.96
N ILE A 96 -6.39 -14.47 18.88
CA ILE A 96 -4.94 -14.69 18.90
C ILE A 96 -4.29 -13.57 18.10
N ASN A 97 -3.46 -12.76 18.76
CA ASN A 97 -2.86 -11.57 18.17
C ASN A 97 -1.34 -11.72 18.08
N LEU A 98 -0.76 -11.29 16.97
CA LEU A 98 0.68 -11.13 16.78
C LEU A 98 0.94 -9.69 16.32
N VAL A 99 1.74 -8.96 17.09
CA VAL A 99 2.14 -7.58 16.79
C VAL A 99 3.66 -7.50 16.83
N ILE A 100 4.28 -7.21 15.68
CA ILE A 100 5.74 -7.15 15.55
C ILE A 100 6.12 -5.84 14.88
N TYR A 101 7.02 -5.09 15.52
CA TYR A 101 7.64 -3.90 14.96
C TYR A 101 8.97 -4.24 14.29
N GLY A 102 9.26 -3.54 13.19
CA GLY A 102 10.57 -3.58 12.57
C GLY A 102 11.63 -2.87 13.41
N ASP A 103 12.88 -3.26 13.20
CA ASP A 103 14.03 -2.55 13.79
C ASP A 103 14.45 -1.40 12.88
N THR A 104 14.69 -0.22 13.43
CA THR A 104 15.12 0.96 12.65
C THR A 104 16.53 0.82 12.06
N GLN A 105 17.38 -0.04 12.63
CA GLN A 105 18.74 -0.32 12.16
C GLN A 105 18.95 -1.84 11.94
N GLY A 106 17.90 -2.55 11.54
CA GLY A 106 17.94 -4.00 11.40
C GLY A 106 16.92 -4.53 10.42
N HIS A 107 16.33 -5.68 10.74
CA HIS A 107 15.34 -6.32 9.89
C HIS A 107 13.95 -5.69 10.11
N SER A 108 13.23 -5.45 9.02
CA SER A 108 11.81 -5.07 9.06
C SER A 108 10.99 -6.20 9.68
N ALA A 109 9.86 -5.88 10.31
CA ALA A 109 8.91 -6.85 10.83
C ALA A 109 8.52 -7.85 9.74
N MET A 110 8.21 -7.35 8.53
CA MET A 110 7.90 -8.19 7.37
C MET A 110 9.02 -9.18 7.06
N SER A 111 10.27 -8.71 6.99
CA SER A 111 11.41 -9.59 6.66
C SER A 111 11.66 -10.66 7.73
N LYS A 112 11.48 -10.33 9.02
CA LYS A 112 11.55 -11.30 10.12
C LYS A 112 10.45 -12.36 10.03
N THR A 113 9.20 -11.91 9.88
CA THR A 113 8.02 -12.80 9.92
C THR A 113 7.88 -13.68 8.69
N VAL A 114 8.53 -13.33 7.58
CA VAL A 114 8.61 -14.19 6.39
C VAL A 114 9.90 -15.02 6.39
N GLY A 115 11.04 -14.39 6.66
CA GLY A 115 12.36 -15.01 6.54
C GLY A 115 12.64 -16.05 7.62
N TYR A 116 12.29 -15.81 8.89
CA TYR A 116 12.57 -16.75 9.96
C TYR A 116 11.78 -18.06 9.82
N PRO A 117 10.47 -18.07 9.55
CA PRO A 117 9.75 -19.31 9.32
C PRO A 117 10.32 -20.11 8.13
N ALA A 118 10.68 -19.43 7.03
CA ALA A 118 11.30 -20.09 5.88
C ALA A 118 12.66 -20.72 6.24
N ALA A 119 13.53 -20.01 6.95
CA ALA A 119 14.84 -20.51 7.36
C ALA A 119 14.72 -21.69 8.34
N LEU A 120 13.78 -21.63 9.30
CA LEU A 120 13.52 -22.72 10.24
C LEU A 120 12.99 -23.96 9.52
N ALA A 121 12.05 -23.80 8.58
CA ALA A 121 11.53 -24.91 7.80
C ALA A 121 12.61 -25.58 6.93
N VAL A 122 13.46 -24.78 6.26
CA VAL A 122 14.60 -25.31 5.51
C VAL A 122 15.54 -26.10 6.42
N LYS A 123 15.86 -25.57 7.60
CA LYS A 123 16.71 -26.28 8.57
C LYS A 123 16.10 -27.62 9.00
N MET A 124 14.81 -27.66 9.33
CA MET A 124 14.10 -28.89 9.71
C MET A 124 14.03 -29.94 8.60
N ILE A 125 14.15 -29.54 7.33
CA ILE A 125 14.17 -30.47 6.18
C ILE A 125 15.58 -31.02 5.93
N LEU A 126 16.61 -30.23 6.21
CA LEU A 126 18.00 -30.59 5.96
C LEU A 126 18.64 -31.40 7.10
N ASP A 127 18.17 -31.19 8.34
CA ASP A 127 18.56 -31.97 9.53
C ASP A 127 17.88 -33.35 9.54
#